data_AF-A0A382BTM8-F1
#
_entry.id   AF-A0A382BTM8-F1
#
_cell.length_a   1.000
_cell.length_b   1.000
_cell.length_c   1.000
_cell.angle_alpha   90.00
_cell.angle_beta   90.00
_cell.angle_gamma   90.00
#
_symmetry.space_group_name_H-M   'P 1'
#
loop_
_entity.id
_entity.type
_entity.pdbx_description
1 polymer ?
#
loop_
_entity_poly.entity_id
_entity_poly.type
_entity_poly.pdbx_seq_one_letter_code
_entity_poly.pdbx_strand_id
1 'polypeptide(L)'
;REQACKTSEKLNDIEFNFVICSPLSRALQTYEIIFSKRNLKLYINPLMREHVVHSCDIGKQPKELQFKFPNIDFGNLEKYWWNNGIKIQENKIIFEKINDLNLRIKKFKKLIGNLKEKRVAIIGHGTFFSKIIDYYLNNCEYEILKFN
;
A
#
# COMPACT_ATOMS: atom_id res chain seq x y z
N ARG A 1 -2.49 2.52 15.59
CA ARG A 1 -3.96 2.33 15.68
C ARG A 1 -4.68 3.65 15.98
N GLU A 2 -4.39 4.32 17.09
CA GLU A 2 -5.01 5.62 17.44
C GLU A 2 -4.93 6.67 16.31
N GLN A 3 -3.75 6.85 15.71
CA GLN A 3 -3.56 7.78 14.59
C GLN A 3 -4.45 7.44 13.39
N ALA A 4 -4.60 6.14 13.06
CA ALA A 4 -5.49 5.71 11.98
C ALA A 4 -6.97 5.94 12.32
N CYS A 5 -7.39 5.82 13.59
CA CYS A 5 -8.74 6.19 14.01
C CYS A 5 -9.00 7.69 13.80
N LYS A 6 -8.06 8.55 14.22
CA LYS A 6 -8.16 10.00 14.00
C LYS A 6 -8.24 10.34 12.51
N THR A 7 -7.47 9.66 11.67
CA THR A 7 -7.56 9.83 10.21
C THR A 7 -8.89 9.33 9.67
N SER A 8 -9.44 8.22 10.19
CA SER A 8 -10.77 7.75 9.81
C SER A 8 -11.86 8.77 10.06
N GLU A 9 -11.83 9.46 11.21
CA GLU A 9 -12.76 10.53 11.56
C GLU A 9 -12.64 11.71 10.58
N LYS A 10 -11.42 12.15 10.28
CA LYS A 10 -11.17 13.25 9.31
C LYS A 10 -11.64 12.93 7.89
N LEU A 11 -11.59 11.66 7.51
CA LEU A 11 -11.99 11.20 6.17
C LEU A 11 -13.46 10.75 6.10
N ASN A 12 -14.26 10.98 7.14
CA ASN A 12 -15.63 10.45 7.22
C ASN A 12 -16.56 11.07 6.15
N ASP A 13 -16.41 12.36 5.88
CA ASP A 13 -17.25 13.09 4.91
C ASP A 13 -16.74 13.01 3.47
N ILE A 14 -15.65 12.27 3.24
CA ILE A 14 -15.10 12.05 1.90
C ILE A 14 -15.60 10.71 1.37
N GLU A 15 -16.35 10.79 0.28
CA GLU A 15 -16.79 9.63 -0.47
C GLU A 15 -15.62 9.07 -1.29
N PHE A 16 -15.30 7.80 -1.07
CA PHE A 16 -14.39 7.02 -1.90
C PHE A 16 -15.18 5.96 -2.64
N ASN A 17 -14.68 5.49 -3.77
CA ASN A 17 -15.27 4.35 -4.50
C ASN A 17 -14.28 3.19 -4.72
N PHE A 18 -13.00 3.43 -4.45
CA PHE A 18 -11.94 2.45 -4.67
C PHE A 18 -10.80 2.67 -3.68
N VAL A 19 -10.19 1.58 -3.23
CA VAL A 19 -8.99 1.62 -2.39
C VAL A 19 -7.91 0.77 -3.04
N ILE A 20 -6.71 1.33 -3.17
CA ILE A 20 -5.50 0.57 -3.51
C ILE A 20 -4.63 0.51 -2.26
N CYS A 21 -4.24 -0.69 -1.85
CA CYS A 21 -3.48 -0.89 -0.61
C CYS A 21 -2.22 -1.71 -0.84
N SER A 22 -1.15 -1.32 -0.16
CA SER A 22 0.08 -2.10 -0.09
C SER A 22 -0.16 -3.40 0.69
N PRO A 23 0.44 -4.54 0.28
CA PRO A 23 0.27 -5.82 0.98
C PRO A 23 1.01 -5.90 2.32
N LEU A 24 1.83 -4.90 2.67
CA LEU A 24 2.52 -4.89 3.96
C LEU A 24 1.51 -4.78 5.10
N SER A 25 1.63 -5.63 6.12
CA SER A 25 0.63 -5.76 7.19
C SER A 25 0.27 -4.44 7.88
N ARG A 26 1.21 -3.50 7.99
CA ARG A 26 0.95 -2.17 8.57
C ARG A 26 -0.01 -1.32 7.72
N ALA A 27 0.07 -1.41 6.39
CA ALA A 27 -0.85 -0.73 5.48
C ALA A 27 -2.23 -1.40 5.52
N LEU A 28 -2.27 -2.73 5.54
CA LEU A 28 -3.52 -3.50 5.68
C LEU A 28 -4.25 -3.19 7.00
N GLN A 29 -3.52 -3.05 8.11
CA GLN A 29 -4.10 -2.62 9.38
C GLN A 29 -4.70 -1.22 9.31
N THR A 30 -4.02 -0.28 8.64
CA THR A 30 -4.55 1.07 8.40
C THR A 30 -5.82 1.02 7.54
N TYR A 31 -5.83 0.20 6.49
CA TYR A 31 -7.03 -0.04 5.68
C TYR A 31 -8.19 -0.56 6.54
N GLU A 32 -7.98 -1.57 7.37
CA GLU A 32 -9.04 -2.12 8.21
C GLU A 32 -9.60 -1.08 9.17
N ILE A 33 -8.76 -0.22 9.74
CA ILE A 33 -9.21 0.80 10.69
C ILE A 33 -10.03 1.90 9.98
N ILE A 34 -9.58 2.36 8.81
CA ILE A 34 -10.15 3.55 8.16
C ILE A 34 -11.33 3.19 7.23
N PHE A 35 -11.25 2.06 6.55
CA PHE A 35 -12.09 1.75 5.39
C PHE A 35 -12.88 0.45 5.49
N SER A 36 -12.59 -0.48 6.41
CA SER A 36 -13.29 -1.80 6.43
C SER A 36 -14.80 -1.71 6.61
N LYS A 37 -15.29 -0.66 7.27
CA LYS A 37 -16.72 -0.42 7.47
C LYS A 37 -17.40 0.25 6.27
N ARG A 38 -16.63 0.63 5.25
CA ARG A 38 -17.11 1.26 4.02
C ARG A 38 -17.23 0.18 2.94
N ASN A 39 -18.32 0.18 2.19
CA ASN A 39 -18.54 -0.76 1.09
C ASN A 39 -17.73 -0.36 -0.15
N LEU A 40 -16.40 -0.55 -0.11
CA LEU A 40 -15.45 -0.14 -1.13
C LEU A 40 -14.79 -1.34 -1.78
N LYS A 41 -14.54 -1.26 -3.09
CA LYS A 41 -13.65 -2.20 -3.77
C LYS A 41 -12.21 -1.95 -3.32
N LEU A 42 -11.53 -3.02 -2.90
CA LEU A 42 -10.13 -3.02 -2.50
C LEU A 42 -9.29 -3.73 -3.56
N TYR A 43 -8.16 -3.13 -3.92
CA TYR A 43 -7.14 -3.74 -4.77
C TYR A 43 -5.80 -3.76 -4.06
N ILE A 44 -5.28 -4.96 -3.79
CA ILE A 44 -3.97 -5.15 -3.18
C ILE A 44 -2.90 -5.04 -4.26
N ASN A 45 -1.95 -4.12 -4.11
CA ASN A 45 -0.93 -3.89 -5.14
C ASN A 45 0.50 -3.86 -4.57
N PRO A 46 1.37 -4.83 -4.91
CA PRO A 46 2.72 -4.88 -4.39
C PRO A 46 3.62 -3.75 -4.90
N LEU A 47 3.24 -3.04 -5.98
CA LEU A 47 4.04 -1.93 -6.51
C LEU A 47 4.25 -0.82 -5.48
N MET A 48 3.31 -0.62 -4.55
CA MET A 48 3.34 0.43 -3.53
C MET A 48 3.87 -0.05 -2.18
N ARG A 49 4.61 -1.17 -2.14
CA ARG A 49 5.37 -1.55 -0.94
C ARG A 49 6.47 -0.53 -0.64
N GLU A 50 6.91 -0.50 0.62
CA GLU A 50 7.99 0.38 1.05
C GLU A 50 9.31 0.06 0.33
N HIS A 51 10.19 1.05 0.28
CA HIS A 51 11.58 0.86 -0.08
C HIS A 51 12.24 -0.13 0.90
N VAL A 52 12.68 -1.28 0.41
CA VAL A 52 13.24 -2.33 1.28
C VAL A 52 14.64 -1.94 1.74
N VAL A 53 14.72 -1.33 2.92
CA VAL A 53 15.98 -0.97 3.59
C VAL A 53 16.06 -1.52 5.02
N HIS A 54 14.93 -1.98 5.57
CA HIS A 54 14.88 -2.64 6.86
C HIS A 54 14.19 -4.00 6.77
N SER A 55 14.42 -4.87 7.77
CA SER A 55 13.77 -6.19 7.83
C SER A 55 12.25 -6.09 7.92
N CYS A 56 11.72 -5.02 8.50
CA CYS A 56 10.28 -4.77 8.59
C CYS A 56 9.62 -4.43 7.24
N ASP A 57 10.40 -4.23 6.17
CA ASP A 57 9.91 -4.00 4.81
C ASP A 57 9.77 -5.30 4.00
N ILE A 58 10.24 -6.42 4.56
CA ILE A 58 10.04 -7.74 4.00
C ILE A 58 8.56 -8.13 4.13
N GLY A 59 7.98 -8.57 3.02
CA GLY A 59 6.59 -8.99 2.96
C GLY A 59 6.35 -10.34 3.65
N LYS A 60 5.07 -10.68 3.80
CA LYS A 60 4.61 -12.01 4.23
C LYS A 60 3.96 -12.74 3.08
N GLN A 61 3.99 -14.08 3.10
CA GLN A 61 3.36 -14.86 2.05
C GLN A 61 1.84 -14.58 2.00
N PRO A 62 1.21 -14.66 0.82
CA PRO A 62 -0.24 -14.43 0.69
C PRO A 62 -1.08 -15.28 1.67
N LYS A 63 -0.69 -16.54 1.91
CA LYS A 63 -1.38 -17.42 2.88
C LYS A 63 -1.31 -16.89 4.32
N GLU A 64 -0.17 -16.34 4.72
CA GLU A 64 -0.02 -15.75 6.06
C GLU A 64 -0.80 -14.44 6.19
N LEU A 65 -0.84 -13.64 5.12
CA LEU A 65 -1.66 -12.44 5.05
C LEU A 65 -3.15 -12.80 5.13
N GLN A 66 -3.60 -13.81 4.37
CA GLN A 66 -4.98 -14.29 4.39
C GLN A 66 -5.39 -14.77 5.79
N PHE A 67 -4.51 -15.48 6.50
CA PHE A 67 -4.78 -15.92 7.87
C PHE A 67 -4.97 -14.72 8.83
N LYS A 68 -4.17 -13.67 8.67
CA LYS A 68 -4.23 -12.48 9.53
C LYS A 68 -5.37 -11.51 9.16
N PHE A 69 -5.72 -11.44 7.88
CA PHE A 69 -6.72 -10.53 7.31
C PHE A 69 -7.74 -11.34 6.49
N PRO A 70 -8.61 -12.13 7.14
CA PRO A 70 -9.44 -13.13 6.48
C PRO A 70 -10.44 -12.56 5.47
N ASN A 71 -10.79 -11.27 5.59
CA ASN A 71 -11.76 -10.61 4.74
C ASN A 71 -11.14 -9.91 3.52
N ILE A 72 -9.82 -9.97 3.35
CA ILE A 72 -9.11 -9.36 2.22
C ILE A 72 -8.72 -10.47 1.23
N ASP A 73 -8.98 -10.23 -0.06
CA ASP A 73 -8.54 -11.11 -1.14
C ASP A 73 -7.07 -10.81 -1.49
N PHE A 74 -6.23 -11.83 -1.40
CA PHE A 74 -4.82 -11.80 -1.79
C PHE A 74 -4.52 -12.67 -3.03
N GLY A 75 -5.55 -13.16 -3.73
CA GLY A 75 -5.41 -14.07 -4.87
C GLY A 75 -4.58 -13.52 -6.03
N ASN A 76 -4.42 -12.20 -6.11
CA ASN A 76 -3.58 -11.55 -7.12
C ASN A 76 -2.10 -11.41 -6.72
N LEU A 77 -1.70 -11.83 -5.51
CA LEU A 77 -0.31 -11.78 -5.06
C LEU A 77 0.44 -13.07 -5.35
N GLU A 78 1.58 -12.93 -6.00
CA GLU A 78 2.56 -14.00 -6.13
C GLU A 78 3.25 -14.31 -4.80
N LYS A 79 3.79 -15.53 -4.66
CA LYS A 79 4.71 -15.85 -3.55
C LYS A 79 5.94 -14.95 -3.64
N TYR A 80 6.46 -14.49 -2.51
CA TYR A 80 7.61 -13.56 -2.50
C TYR A 80 7.37 -12.28 -3.33
N TRP A 81 6.14 -11.75 -3.35
CA TRP A 81 5.78 -10.52 -4.09
C TRP A 81 6.67 -9.30 -3.78
N TRP A 82 7.30 -9.27 -2.60
CA TRP A 82 8.25 -8.21 -2.23
C TRP A 82 9.59 -8.31 -2.97
N ASN A 83 9.89 -9.48 -3.54
CA ASN A 83 11.10 -9.78 -4.29
C ASN A 83 10.78 -10.33 -5.71
N ASN A 84 9.78 -9.77 -6.38
CA ASN A 84 9.45 -10.10 -7.78
C ASN A 84 9.21 -11.60 -8.04
N GLY A 85 8.55 -12.30 -7.11
CA GLY A 85 8.28 -13.74 -7.27
C GLY A 85 9.45 -14.66 -6.93
N ILE A 86 10.65 -14.10 -6.71
CA ILE A 86 11.88 -14.86 -6.50
C ILE A 86 12.01 -15.22 -5.03
N LYS A 87 12.13 -16.52 -4.75
CA LYS A 87 12.38 -17.05 -3.40
C LYS A 87 13.66 -16.47 -2.83
N ILE A 88 13.57 -16.00 -1.59
CA ILE A 88 14.72 -15.53 -0.79
C ILE A 88 14.76 -16.27 0.53
N GLN A 89 15.93 -16.31 1.16
CA GLN A 89 15.98 -16.64 2.58
C GLN A 89 15.26 -15.52 3.32
N GLU A 90 14.13 -15.83 3.95
CA GLU A 90 13.24 -14.84 4.58
C GLU A 90 13.95 -14.05 5.71
N ASN A 91 15.04 -14.62 6.22
CA ASN A 91 15.90 -14.04 7.27
C ASN A 91 16.93 -13.05 6.70
N LYS A 92 17.11 -12.99 5.37
CA LYS A 92 18.10 -12.15 4.71
C LYS A 92 17.42 -10.93 4.08
N ILE A 93 17.83 -9.76 4.52
CA ILE A 93 17.40 -8.50 3.91
C ILE A 93 18.07 -8.39 2.53
N ILE A 94 17.27 -8.34 1.48
CA ILE A 94 17.72 -7.91 0.17
C ILE A 94 17.34 -6.44 0.02
N PHE A 95 18.36 -5.58 0.12
CA PHE A 95 18.17 -4.14 -0.07
C PHE A 95 17.70 -3.86 -1.48
N GLU A 96 16.61 -3.10 -1.59
CA GLU A 96 16.12 -2.66 -2.88
C GLU A 96 16.97 -1.51 -3.40
N LYS A 97 17.39 -1.61 -4.67
CA LYS A 97 18.13 -0.53 -5.32
C LYS A 97 17.19 0.65 -5.60
N ILE A 98 17.73 1.86 -5.54
CA ILE A 98 16.95 3.08 -5.84
C ILE A 98 16.32 3.05 -7.24
N ASN A 99 17.00 2.44 -8.22
CA ASN A 99 16.48 2.30 -9.57
C ASN A 99 15.24 1.38 -9.62
N ASP A 100 15.20 0.32 -8.80
CA ASP A 100 14.05 -0.58 -8.72
C ASP A 100 12.85 0.14 -8.10
N LEU A 101 13.07 0.94 -7.04
CA LEU A 101 12.04 1.82 -6.48
C LEU A 101 11.51 2.79 -7.55
N ASN A 102 12.40 3.48 -8.28
CA ASN A 102 12.01 4.43 -9.32
C ASN A 102 11.21 3.76 -10.45
N LEU A 103 11.56 2.53 -10.83
CA LEU A 103 10.80 1.74 -11.81
C LEU A 103 9.40 1.39 -11.29
N ARG A 104 9.25 1.03 -10.01
CA ARG A 104 7.93 0.80 -9.39
C ARG A 104 7.10 2.08 -9.35
N ILE A 105 7.70 3.22 -9.02
CA ILE A 105 7.04 4.53 -9.05
C ILE A 105 6.54 4.85 -10.46
N LYS A 106 7.36 4.65 -11.49
CA LYS A 106 6.95 4.86 -12.89
C LYS A 106 5.77 3.95 -13.28
N LYS A 107 5.82 2.67 -12.93
CA LYS A 107 4.72 1.71 -13.16
C LYS A 107 3.44 2.14 -12.42
N PHE A 108 3.58 2.59 -11.17
CA PHE A 108 2.47 3.06 -10.36
C PHE A 108 1.84 4.34 -10.93
N LYS A 109 2.64 5.33 -11.33
CA LYS A 109 2.16 6.55 -12.01
C LYS A 109 1.36 6.21 -13.28
N LYS A 110 1.83 5.25 -14.08
CA LYS A 110 1.08 4.75 -15.23
C LYS A 110 -0.23 4.06 -14.82
N LEU A 111 -0.23 3.28 -13.73
CA LEU A 111 -1.43 2.61 -13.24
C LEU A 111 -2.50 3.63 -12.83
N ILE A 112 -2.14 4.61 -11.97
CA ILE A 112 -3.09 5.63 -11.49
C ILE A 112 -3.62 6.50 -12.63
N GLY A 113 -2.79 6.83 -13.62
CA GLY A 113 -3.21 7.62 -14.79
C GLY A 113 -4.18 6.89 -15.73
N ASN A 114 -4.36 5.58 -15.58
CA ASN A 114 -5.31 4.77 -16.35
C ASN A 114 -6.53 4.31 -15.52
N LEU A 115 -6.64 4.73 -14.25
CA LEU A 115 -7.81 4.40 -13.43
C LEU A 115 -9.05 5.10 -13.98
N LYS A 116 -10.17 4.38 -14.01
CA LYS A 116 -11.48 4.96 -14.37
C LYS A 116 -12.19 5.54 -13.14
N GLU A 117 -11.76 5.10 -11.98
CA GLU A 117 -12.25 5.48 -10.66
C GLU A 117 -11.84 6.91 -10.32
N LYS A 118 -12.82 7.73 -9.94
CA LYS A 118 -12.61 9.18 -9.71
C LYS A 118 -12.20 9.56 -8.29
N ARG A 119 -12.45 8.69 -7.29
CA ARG A 119 -12.22 8.97 -5.87
C ARG A 119 -11.56 7.78 -5.20
N VAL A 120 -10.24 7.70 -5.38
CA VAL A 120 -9.42 6.56 -5.00
C VAL A 120 -8.62 6.88 -3.74
N ALA A 121 -8.74 6.05 -2.72
CA ALA A 121 -7.82 6.07 -1.58
C ALA A 121 -6.60 5.18 -1.88
N ILE A 122 -5.40 5.68 -1.60
CA ILE A 122 -4.15 4.95 -1.83
C ILE A 122 -3.44 4.82 -0.49
N ILE A 123 -3.21 3.59 -0.02
CA ILE A 123 -2.63 3.31 1.29
C ILE A 123 -1.28 2.62 1.10
N GLY A 124 -0.20 3.33 1.46
CA GLY A 124 1.17 2.93 1.20
C GLY A 124 2.13 3.39 2.29
N HIS A 125 3.33 3.82 1.91
CA HIS A 125 4.43 4.09 2.84
C HIS A 125 5.19 5.36 2.48
N GLY A 126 5.90 5.91 3.47
CA GLY A 126 6.49 7.24 3.41
C GLY A 126 7.52 7.39 2.31
N THR A 127 8.50 6.48 2.21
CA THR A 127 9.55 6.60 1.17
C THR A 127 8.98 6.39 -0.23
N PHE A 128 8.02 5.48 -0.39
CA PHE A 128 7.34 5.31 -1.67
C PHE A 128 6.55 6.57 -2.09
N PHE A 129 5.76 7.15 -1.18
CA PHE A 129 4.97 8.34 -1.49
C PHE A 129 5.80 9.60 -1.67
N SER A 130 6.91 9.76 -0.94
CA SER A 130 7.78 10.92 -1.09
C SER A 130 8.41 11.03 -2.48
N LYS A 131 8.55 9.92 -3.21
CA LYS A 131 8.96 9.92 -4.63
C LYS A 131 7.87 10.39 -5.61
N ILE A 132 6.65 10.61 -5.12
CA ILE A 132 5.49 11.04 -5.90
C ILE A 132 5.12 12.48 -5.57
N ILE A 133 5.10 12.83 -4.28
CA ILE A 133 4.62 14.12 -3.79
C ILE A 133 5.74 15.06 -3.32
N ASP A 134 7.01 14.62 -3.39
CA ASP A 134 8.22 15.40 -3.07
C ASP A 134 8.39 15.83 -1.59
N TYR A 135 7.59 15.29 -0.67
CA TYR A 135 7.77 15.40 0.79
C TYR A 135 7.36 14.11 1.52
N TYR A 136 7.73 13.99 2.79
CA TYR A 136 7.38 12.84 3.63
C TYR A 136 6.11 13.10 4.42
N LEU A 137 5.18 12.15 4.34
CA LEU A 137 4.02 12.08 5.23
C LEU A 137 4.42 11.43 6.55
N ASN A 138 3.92 11.96 7.65
CA ASN A 138 3.95 11.33 8.95
C ASN A 138 3.05 10.10 9.00
N ASN A 139 3.17 9.32 10.08
CA ASN A 139 2.35 8.13 10.28
C ASN A 139 0.84 8.46 10.25
N CYS A 140 0.11 7.78 9.36
CA CYS A 140 -1.32 7.99 9.10
C CYS A 140 -1.70 9.40 8.61
N GLU A 141 -0.73 10.23 8.23
CA GLU A 141 -0.99 11.48 7.51
C GLU A 141 -1.41 11.17 6.07
N TYR A 142 -2.16 12.09 5.46
CA TYR A 142 -2.68 11.94 4.12
C TYR A 142 -2.59 13.27 3.36
N GLU A 143 -2.56 13.17 2.03
CA GLU A 143 -2.68 14.28 1.10
C GLU A 143 -3.83 13.99 0.13
N ILE A 144 -4.54 15.03 -0.31
CA ILE A 144 -5.57 14.89 -1.34
C ILE A 144 -5.06 15.53 -2.64
N LEU A 145 -4.71 14.69 -3.60
CA LEU A 145 -4.29 15.14 -4.94
C LEU A 145 -5.49 15.21 -5.87
N LYS A 146 -5.59 16.30 -6.64
CA LYS A 146 -6.56 16.47 -7.72
C LYS A 146 -5.84 16.40 -9.05
N PHE A 147 -6.24 15.46 -9.90
CA PHE A 147 -5.79 15.38 -11.28
C PHE A 147 -6.90 15.97 -12.16
N ASN A 148 -6.55 16.95 -12.99
CA ASN A 148 -7.45 17.57 -13.96
C ASN A 148 -7.54 16.74 -15.24
#